data_AF-A0A5C4SPC2-F1
#
_entry.id   AF-A0A5C4SPC2-F1
#
_cell.length_a   1.000
_cell.length_b   1.000
_cell.length_c   1.000
_cell.angle_alpha   90.00
_cell.angle_beta   90.00
_cell.angle_gamma   90.00
#
_symmetry.space_group_name_H-M   'P 1'
#
loop_
_entity.id
_entity.type
_entity.pdbx_description
1 polymer ?
#
loop_
_entity_poly.entity_id
_entity_poly.type
_entity_poly.pdbx_seq_one_letter_code
_entity_poly.pdbx_strand_id
1 'polypeptide(L)'
;MLQTLVHYGCHLFIPLLVAYVFFTSHWKTAFIIMLSGLWIDIDHVLATPIFNPDRCSINFHPLHTYYALLIYLLLCLPKKTRLFGLGLVIHLISDTVDCAMM
;
A
#
# COMPACT_ATOMS: atom_id res chain seq x y z
N MET A 1 -4.02 11.51 -15.58
CA MET A 1 -5.16 10.60 -15.89
C MET A 1 -4.71 9.15 -15.95
N LEU A 2 -3.76 8.78 -16.82
CA LEU A 2 -3.22 7.42 -16.83
C LEU A 2 -2.53 7.06 -15.50
N GLN A 3 -1.61 7.90 -15.02
CA GLN A 3 -0.93 7.73 -13.73
C GLN A 3 -1.92 7.44 -12.60
N THR A 4 -2.92 8.32 -12.41
CA THR A 4 -3.98 8.17 -11.41
C THR A 4 -4.71 6.83 -11.51
N LEU A 5 -5.03 6.38 -12.73
CA LEU A 5 -5.70 5.10 -12.96
C LEU A 5 -4.80 3.92 -12.62
N VAL A 6 -3.50 3.99 -12.95
CA VAL A 6 -2.54 2.94 -12.63
C VAL A 6 -2.28 2.90 -11.12
N HIS A 7 -2.02 4.04 -10.49
CA HIS A 7 -1.78 4.16 -9.05
C HIS A 7 -2.94 3.56 -8.23
N TYR A 8 -4.15 4.10 -8.35
CA TYR A 8 -5.30 3.57 -7.60
C TYR A 8 -5.69 2.14 -8.05
N GLY A 9 -5.45 1.80 -9.31
CA GLY A 9 -5.59 0.44 -9.81
C GLY A 9 -4.67 -0.54 -9.08
N CYS A 10 -3.42 -0.18 -8.84
CA CYS A 10 -2.45 -1.00 -8.09
C CYS A 10 -2.91 -1.23 -6.64
N HIS A 11 -3.34 -0.17 -5.95
CA HIS A 11 -3.87 -0.29 -4.58
C HIS A 11 -5.08 -1.23 -4.47
N LEU A 12 -5.88 -1.38 -5.52
CA LEU A 12 -7.04 -2.26 -5.52
C LEU A 12 -6.72 -3.67 -6.03
N PHE A 13 -6.10 -3.77 -7.21
CA PHE A 13 -5.94 -5.04 -7.93
C PHE A 13 -4.79 -5.89 -7.42
N ILE A 14 -3.71 -5.30 -6.90
CA ILE A 14 -2.59 -6.09 -6.35
C ILE A 14 -3.02 -6.84 -5.09
N PRO A 15 -3.66 -6.20 -4.08
CA PRO A 15 -4.19 -6.94 -2.93
C PRO A 15 -5.23 -8.00 -3.34
N LEU A 16 -6.09 -7.69 -4.32
CA LEU A 16 -7.08 -8.64 -4.80
C LEU A 16 -6.43 -9.88 -5.42
N LEU A 17 -5.44 -9.68 -6.29
CA LEU A 17 -4.70 -10.77 -6.93
C LEU A 17 -3.98 -11.62 -5.88
N VAL A 18 -3.27 -11.00 -4.93
CA VAL A 18 -2.58 -11.71 -3.85
C VAL A 18 -3.57 -12.50 -2.99
N ALA A 19 -4.70 -11.91 -2.64
CA ALA A 19 -5.73 -12.58 -1.84
C ALA A 19 -6.32 -13.78 -2.58
N TYR A 20 -6.65 -13.61 -3.86
CA TYR A 20 -7.27 -14.64 -4.67
C TYR A 20 -6.34 -15.82 -4.94
N VAL A 21 -5.06 -15.55 -5.23
CA VAL A 21 -4.08 -16.59 -5.56
C VAL A 21 -3.58 -17.34 -4.31
N PHE A 22 -3.26 -16.63 -3.22
CA PHE A 22 -2.58 -17.23 -2.07
C PHE A 22 -3.48 -17.55 -0.89
N PHE A 23 -4.68 -16.96 -0.80
CA PHE A 23 -5.61 -17.10 0.32
C PHE A 23 -6.97 -17.61 -0.13
N THR A 24 -7.01 -18.51 -1.13
CA THR A 24 -8.21 -19.01 -1.83
C THR A 24 -9.40 -19.35 -0.93
N SER A 25 -9.20 -20.04 0.20
CA SER A 25 -10.29 -20.42 1.12
C SER A 25 -10.98 -19.23 1.81
N HIS A 26 -10.27 -18.12 2.00
CA HIS A 26 -10.74 -16.93 2.73
C HIS A 26 -10.35 -15.63 2.01
N TRP A 27 -10.31 -15.65 0.68
CA TRP A 27 -9.72 -14.58 -0.13
C TRP A 27 -10.40 -13.23 0.10
N LYS A 28 -11.72 -13.20 0.34
CA LYS A 28 -12.45 -11.96 0.62
C LYS A 28 -11.96 -11.28 1.91
N THR A 29 -11.77 -12.07 2.96
CA THR A 29 -11.26 -11.58 4.25
C THR A 29 -9.80 -11.14 4.11
N ALA A 30 -8.97 -11.94 3.44
CA ALA A 30 -7.58 -11.58 3.16
C ALA A 30 -7.48 -10.27 2.36
N PHE A 31 -8.33 -10.11 1.34
CA PHE A 31 -8.41 -8.91 0.52
C PHE A 31 -8.79 -7.68 1.35
N ILE A 32 -9.86 -7.74 2.15
CA ILE A 32 -10.30 -6.61 2.99
C ILE A 32 -9.22 -6.24 4.00
N ILE A 33 -8.54 -7.21 4.61
CA ILE A 33 -7.44 -6.94 5.55
C ILE A 33 -6.26 -6.27 4.83
N MET A 34 -5.86 -6.75 3.65
CA MET A 34 -4.78 -6.10 2.89
C MET A 34 -5.18 -4.71 2.39
N LEU A 35 -6.43 -4.53 1.95
CA LEU A 35 -6.97 -3.24 1.51
C LEU A 35 -7.01 -2.22 2.64
N SER A 36 -7.11 -2.66 3.90
CA SER A 36 -6.98 -1.76 5.06
C SER A 36 -5.59 -1.13 5.19
N GLY A 37 -4.60 -1.57 4.41
CA GLY A 37 -3.31 -0.90 4.27
C GLY A 37 -3.45 0.57 3.83
N LEU A 38 -4.51 0.93 3.08
CA LEU A 38 -4.82 2.29 2.66
C LEU A 38 -4.91 3.30 3.82
N TRP A 39 -5.13 2.85 5.06
CA TRP A 39 -5.19 3.73 6.22
C TRP A 39 -3.88 4.49 6.50
N ILE A 40 -2.74 4.05 5.95
CA ILE A 40 -1.48 4.79 6.12
C ILE A 40 -1.45 6.11 5.34
N ASP A 41 -2.29 6.29 4.32
CA ASP A 41 -2.41 7.54 3.57
C ASP A 41 -2.94 8.71 4.42
N ILE A 42 -3.42 8.46 5.63
CA ILE A 42 -3.78 9.54 6.57
C ILE A 42 -2.61 10.49 6.82
N ASP A 43 -1.37 10.01 6.73
CA ASP A 43 -0.19 10.86 6.89
C ASP A 43 -0.02 11.91 5.77
N HIS A 44 -0.78 11.80 4.66
CA HIS A 44 -0.86 12.83 3.62
C HIS A 44 -1.44 14.14 4.13
N VAL A 45 -2.26 14.11 5.17
CA VAL A 45 -2.82 15.32 5.82
C VAL A 45 -1.71 16.22 6.38
N LEU A 46 -0.51 15.67 6.62
CA LEU A 46 0.66 16.43 7.07
C LEU A 46 1.34 17.22 5.95
N ALA A 47 0.97 17.01 4.69
CA ALA A 47 1.57 17.68 3.54
C ALA A 47 0.75 18.91 3.08
N THR A 48 1.45 19.92 2.55
CA THR A 48 0.84 21.05 1.87
C THR A 48 1.41 21.18 0.45
N PRO A 49 0.59 21.04 -0.61
CA PRO A 49 -0.82 20.65 -0.61
C PRO A 49 -1.02 19.17 -0.20
N ILE A 50 -2.21 18.83 0.30
CA ILE A 50 -2.53 17.45 0.75
C ILE A 50 -2.38 16.46 -0.40
N PHE A 51 -2.91 16.80 -1.59
CA PHE A 51 -2.75 16.02 -2.80
C PHE A 51 -1.91 16.79 -3.82
N ASN A 52 -0.87 16.14 -4.37
CA ASN A 52 -0.05 16.67 -5.45
C ASN A 52 0.30 15.50 -6.41
N PRO A 53 -0.14 15.54 -7.69
CA PRO A 53 0.16 14.48 -8.65
C PRO A 53 1.65 14.35 -8.98
N ASP A 54 2.44 15.41 -8.78
CA ASP A 54 3.87 15.46 -9.09
C ASP A 54 4.75 15.14 -7.86
N ARG A 55 4.18 14.55 -6.80
CA ARG A 55 4.91 14.21 -5.56
C ARG A 55 5.09 12.71 -5.39
N CYS A 56 6.35 12.28 -5.29
CA CYS A 56 6.68 10.93 -4.86
C CYS A 56 6.43 10.79 -3.35
N SER A 57 5.47 9.94 -2.97
CA SER A 57 5.12 9.69 -1.57
C SER A 57 6.21 8.93 -0.80
N ILE A 58 6.98 8.10 -1.50
CA ILE A 58 8.05 7.30 -0.90
C ILE A 58 9.14 8.19 -0.32
N ASN A 59 9.41 7.98 0.97
CA ASN A 59 10.36 8.74 1.77
C ASN A 59 10.03 10.23 1.93
N PHE A 60 8.82 10.65 1.50
CA PHE A 60 8.28 11.99 1.76
C PHE A 60 7.37 11.98 2.99
N HIS A 61 6.44 11.01 3.07
CA HIS A 61 5.50 10.90 4.19
C HIS A 61 6.01 9.94 5.28
N PRO A 62 5.71 10.18 6.58
CA PRO A 62 6.25 9.40 7.69
C PRO A 62 6.01 7.88 7.62
N LEU A 63 4.84 7.45 7.17
CA LEU A 63 4.44 6.04 7.05
C LEU A 63 4.87 5.44 5.70
N HIS A 64 5.38 6.26 4.78
CA HIS A 64 5.85 5.87 3.45
C HIS A 64 7.38 5.84 3.36
N THR A 65 8.08 5.68 4.49
CA THR A 65 9.55 5.65 4.55
C THR A 65 10.12 4.24 4.38
N TYR A 66 11.41 4.14 4.04
CA TYR A 66 12.13 2.86 4.03
C TYR A 66 12.18 2.20 5.42
N TYR A 67 12.16 3.01 6.49
CA TYR A 67 12.04 2.50 7.86
C TYR A 67 10.67 1.89 8.13
N ALA A 68 9.59 2.53 7.66
CA ALA A 68 8.25 1.97 7.73
C ALA A 68 8.15 0.66 6.94
N LEU A 69 8.73 0.60 5.74
CA LEU A 69 8.82 -0.63 4.95
C LEU A 69 9.47 -1.78 5.74
N LEU A 70 10.58 -1.54 6.44
CA LEU A 70 11.23 -2.56 7.26
C LEU A 70 10.27 -3.10 8.34
N ILE A 71 9.55 -2.21 9.02
CA ILE A 71 8.55 -2.61 10.02
C ILE A 71 7.44 -3.45 9.38
N TYR A 72 6.96 -3.06 8.19
CA TYR A 72 5.89 -3.77 7.49
C TYR A 72 6.34 -5.17 7.04
N LEU A 73 7.58 -5.32 6.58
CA LEU A 73 8.19 -6.62 6.30
C LEU A 73 8.29 -7.49 7.56
N LEU A 74 8.62 -6.91 8.72
CA LEU A 74 8.61 -7.65 9.99
C LEU A 74 7.19 -8.10 10.37
N LEU A 75 6.16 -7.30 10.12
CA LEU A 75 4.75 -7.67 10.34
C LEU A 75 4.30 -8.85 9.47
N CYS A 76 4.97 -9.13 8.35
CA CYS A 76 4.70 -10.31 7.52
C CYS A 76 5.09 -11.63 8.21
N LEU A 77 6.01 -11.61 9.18
CA LEU A 77 6.53 -12.84 9.82
C LEU A 77 5.48 -13.51 10.72
N PRO A 78 4.87 -12.82 11.71
CA PRO A 78 3.88 -13.44 12.60
C PRO A 78 2.57 -13.72 11.86
N LYS A 79 2.04 -14.95 12.03
CA LYS A 79 0.78 -15.36 11.36
C LYS A 79 -0.40 -14.41 11.63
N LYS A 80 -0.45 -13.79 12.82
CA LYS A 80 -1.52 -12.89 13.24
C LYS A 80 -1.52 -11.56 12.48
N THR A 81 -0.34 -11.02 12.19
CA THR A 81 -0.17 -9.70 11.54
C THR A 81 0.10 -9.81 10.05
N ARG A 82 0.38 -11.02 9.54
CA ARG A 82 0.87 -11.26 8.18
C ARG A 82 0.05 -10.60 7.09
N LEU A 83 -1.27 -10.76 7.12
CA LEU A 83 -2.15 -10.17 6.11
C LEU A 83 -2.11 -8.65 6.14
N PHE A 84 -2.09 -8.06 7.34
CA PHE A 84 -1.97 -6.62 7.48
C PHE A 84 -0.61 -6.11 6.99
N GLY A 85 0.49 -6.77 7.40
CA GLY A 85 1.84 -6.46 6.92
C GLY A 85 1.97 -6.55 5.40
N LEU A 86 1.39 -7.59 4.78
CA LEU A 86 1.33 -7.72 3.32
C LEU A 86 0.58 -6.55 2.68
N GLY A 87 -0.56 -6.15 3.24
CA GLY A 87 -1.31 -4.98 2.78
C GLY A 87 -0.48 -3.70 2.78
N LEU A 88 0.24 -3.44 3.87
CA LEU A 88 1.12 -2.28 4.01
C LEU A 88 2.30 -2.30 3.02
N VAL A 89 2.92 -3.47 2.81
CA VAL A 89 3.99 -3.60 1.82
C VAL A 89 3.46 -3.39 0.39
N ILE A 90 2.31 -3.98 0.06
CA ILE A 90 1.66 -3.79 -1.25
C ILE A 90 1.28 -2.33 -1.48
N HIS A 91 0.83 -1.63 -0.44
CA HIS A 91 0.56 -0.20 -0.48
C HIS A 91 1.80 0.60 -0.90
N LEU A 92 2.92 0.43 -0.19
CA LEU A 92 4.17 1.12 -0.54
C LEU A 92 4.66 0.76 -1.95
N ILE A 93 4.53 -0.50 -2.36
CA ILE A 93 4.85 -0.90 -3.74
C ILE A 93 3.95 -0.14 -4.74
N SER A 94 2.67 0.03 -4.43
CA SER A 94 1.74 0.76 -5.29
C SER A 94 2.10 2.25 -5.38
N ASP A 95 2.57 2.87 -4.29
CA ASP A 95 3.04 4.27 -4.32
C ASP A 95 4.30 4.48 -5.15
N THR A 96 5.14 3.45 -5.32
CA THR A 96 6.31 3.57 -6.23
C THR A 96 5.90 3.81 -7.68
N VAL A 97 4.67 3.47 -8.06
CA VAL A 97 4.12 3.75 -9.40
C VAL A 97 4.07 5.25 -9.65
N ASP A 98 3.59 6.03 -8.68
CA ASP A 98 3.56 7.48 -8.83
C ASP A 98 4.98 7.99 -9.03
N CYS A 99 5.93 7.58 -8.19
CA CYS A 99 7.35 7.97 -8.31
C CYS A 99 7.99 7.60 -9.66
N ALA A 100 7.56 6.50 -10.29
CA ALA A 100 8.08 6.03 -11.56
C ALA A 100 7.43 6.73 -12.78
N MET A 101 6.27 7.34 -12.61
CA MET A 101 5.49 7.98 -13.68
C MET A 101 5.55 9.51 -13.68
N MET A 102 6.41 10.09 -12.83
CA MET A 102 6.70 11.54 -12.74
C MET A 102 7.65 12.02 -13.82
#